data_AF-K9W7C9-F1
#
_entry.id   AF-K9W7C9-F1
#
_cell.length_a   1.000
_cell.length_b   1.000
_cell.length_c   1.000
_cell.angle_alpha   90.00
_cell.angle_beta   90.00
_cell.angle_gamma   90.00
#
_symmetry.space_group_name_H-M   'P 1'
#
loop_
_entity.id
_entity.type
_entity.pdbx_description
1 polymer ?
#
loop_
_entity_poly.entity_id
_entity_poly.type
_entity_poly.pdbx_seq_one_letter_code
_entity_poly.pdbx_strand_id
1 'polypeptide(L)'
;MRPAPIIKGKILATDWYNINLYAKIDLLARYDTGSILIDYRELFRTSKTLVYLVQLEITAVVGFEQLESEGVYLVQKRVAIYARCSTDKQDLDYQLRILNEYATRANYQVVGIYQEYISGSKDDRPERAKVLKLAQARQIDLILVTELSRWGRSTTDLIATAQELRSRNVSLIAQSGLQFDFDSPQGKLLYTLLAGFAEFERDLIRERVKAGLTAAKSRGQKLGRQPGQSPKRIERIEDKVKQFASDGKSYRWIAKELQISKTTVARILKTI
;
A
#
# COMPACT_ATOMS: atom_id res chain seq x y z
N MET A 1 61.43 2.66 -2.68
CA MET A 1 60.60 2.42 -3.88
C MET A 1 60.22 3.77 -4.46
N ARG A 2 60.47 4.02 -5.75
CA ARG A 2 59.98 5.24 -6.42
C ARG A 2 58.45 5.12 -6.58
N PRO A 3 57.66 6.18 -6.33
CA PRO A 3 56.23 6.15 -6.61
C PRO A 3 56.00 5.95 -8.12
N ALA A 4 55.04 5.09 -8.46
CA ALA A 4 54.67 4.78 -9.84
C ALA A 4 54.09 6.03 -10.55
N PRO A 5 54.28 6.19 -11.87
CA PRO A 5 53.80 7.37 -12.58
C PRO A 5 52.27 7.40 -12.67
N ILE A 6 51.72 8.61 -12.50
CA ILE A 6 50.29 8.91 -12.58
C ILE A 6 49.87 8.85 -14.07
N ILE A 7 48.87 8.03 -14.39
CA ILE A 7 48.33 7.89 -15.76
C ILE A 7 47.04 8.71 -15.86
N LYS A 8 47.00 9.67 -16.78
CA LYS A 8 45.76 10.38 -17.16
C LYS A 8 45.12 9.68 -18.36
N GLY A 9 43.92 9.11 -18.20
CA GLY A 9 43.18 8.41 -19.25
C GLY A 9 41.72 8.14 -18.91
N LYS A 10 40.85 8.03 -19.93
CA LYS A 10 39.44 7.60 -19.80
C LYS A 10 39.38 6.07 -19.72
N ILE A 11 38.65 5.54 -18.74
CA ILE A 11 38.33 4.11 -18.68
C ILE A 11 37.03 3.87 -19.46
N LEU A 12 37.06 3.01 -20.46
CA LEU A 12 35.86 2.60 -21.19
C LEU A 12 35.01 1.68 -20.31
N ALA A 13 33.69 1.90 -20.29
CA ALA A 13 32.76 1.16 -19.42
C ALA A 13 32.81 -0.37 -19.61
N THR A 14 33.20 -0.83 -20.81
CA THR A 14 33.39 -2.24 -21.14
C THR A 14 34.56 -2.89 -20.41
N ASP A 15 35.62 -2.13 -20.10
CA ASP A 15 36.78 -2.63 -19.37
C ASP A 15 36.48 -2.78 -17.88
N TRP A 16 35.62 -1.92 -17.33
CA TRP A 16 35.20 -1.95 -15.93
C TRP A 16 34.41 -3.21 -15.55
N TYR A 17 33.67 -3.80 -16.49
CA TYR A 17 32.78 -4.91 -16.20
C TYR A 17 33.52 -6.23 -15.91
N ASN A 18 34.71 -6.42 -16.49
CA ASN A 18 35.42 -7.69 -16.53
C ASN A 18 36.55 -7.86 -15.50
N ILE A 19 36.79 -6.87 -14.64
CA ILE A 19 37.89 -6.91 -13.67
C ILE A 19 37.37 -7.24 -12.26
N ASN A 20 38.17 -8.00 -11.50
CA ASN A 20 37.82 -8.37 -10.13
C ASN A 20 37.83 -7.15 -9.19
N LEU A 21 37.20 -7.32 -8.02
CA LEU A 21 36.98 -6.25 -7.04
C LEU A 21 38.29 -5.58 -6.56
N TYR A 22 39.36 -6.33 -6.37
CA TYR A 22 40.66 -5.78 -5.94
C TYR A 22 41.31 -4.92 -7.03
N ALA A 23 41.18 -5.31 -8.29
CA ALA A 23 41.70 -4.53 -9.41
C ALA A 23 40.90 -3.24 -9.64
N LYS A 24 39.59 -3.23 -9.31
CA LYS A 24 38.76 -2.00 -9.33
C LYS A 24 39.19 -1.01 -8.26
N ILE A 25 39.46 -1.50 -7.05
CA ILE A 25 39.95 -0.69 -5.92
C ILE A 25 41.34 -0.10 -6.26
N ASP A 26 42.24 -0.90 -6.83
CA ASP A 26 43.59 -0.46 -7.23
C ASP A 26 43.56 0.53 -8.41
N LEU A 27 42.56 0.43 -9.29
CA LEU A 27 42.30 1.42 -10.34
C LEU A 27 41.79 2.74 -9.75
N LEU A 28 40.84 2.71 -8.82
CA LEU A 28 40.32 3.92 -8.16
C LEU A 28 41.40 4.64 -7.34
N ALA A 29 42.31 3.90 -6.71
CA ALA A 29 43.41 4.46 -5.93
C ALA A 29 44.51 5.13 -6.79
N ARG A 30 44.55 4.87 -8.10
CA ARG A 30 45.57 5.39 -9.04
C ARG A 30 45.14 6.65 -9.80
N TYR A 31 43.87 7.05 -9.71
CA TYR A 31 43.35 8.23 -10.37
C TYR A 31 43.08 9.35 -9.36
N ASP A 32 43.48 10.57 -9.72
CA ASP A 32 43.15 11.78 -8.96
C ASP A 32 41.63 11.93 -8.93
N THR A 33 41.06 12.00 -7.72
CA THR A 33 39.62 11.82 -7.42
C THR A 33 38.71 12.88 -8.03
N GLY A 34 39.26 13.88 -8.73
CA GLY A 34 38.51 15.01 -9.31
C GLY A 34 37.93 14.80 -10.71
N SER A 35 37.97 13.61 -11.33
CA SER A 35 37.52 13.48 -12.74
C SER A 35 36.97 12.11 -13.16
N ILE A 36 36.37 11.34 -12.26
CA ILE A 36 35.67 10.11 -12.66
C ILE A 36 34.18 10.43 -12.89
N LEU A 37 33.83 10.88 -14.09
CA LEU A 37 32.44 10.92 -14.55
C LEU A 37 32.02 9.48 -14.90
N ILE A 38 31.50 8.76 -13.91
CA ILE A 38 30.80 7.48 -14.15
C ILE A 38 29.40 7.83 -14.68
N ASP A 39 29.01 7.32 -15.85
CA ASP A 39 27.62 7.44 -16.31
C ASP A 39 26.72 6.55 -15.44
N TYR A 40 26.18 7.15 -14.38
CA TYR A 40 25.41 6.45 -13.35
C TYR A 40 24.13 5.79 -13.89
N ARG A 41 23.64 6.16 -15.08
CA ARG A 41 22.43 5.57 -15.67
C ARG A 41 22.56 4.07 -15.98
N GLU A 42 23.78 3.59 -16.22
CA GLU A 42 24.07 2.17 -16.49
C GLU A 42 24.21 1.35 -15.18
N LEU A 43 24.74 1.95 -14.11
CA LEU A 43 25.01 1.26 -12.84
C LEU A 43 23.72 0.89 -12.06
N PHE A 44 22.65 1.66 -12.24
CA PHE A 44 21.36 1.39 -11.59
C PHE A 44 20.60 0.18 -12.14
N ARG A 45 21.06 -0.45 -13.23
CA ARG A 45 20.38 -1.60 -13.84
C ARG A 45 20.73 -2.94 -13.19
N THR A 46 21.83 -3.05 -12.46
CA THR A 46 22.39 -4.35 -12.07
C THR A 46 22.64 -4.46 -10.57
N SER A 47 21.72 -5.18 -9.91
CA SER A 47 21.79 -5.65 -8.52
C SER A 47 21.84 -4.58 -7.41
N LYS A 48 20.74 -4.49 -6.65
CA LYS A 48 20.57 -3.60 -5.48
C LYS A 48 21.69 -3.72 -4.45
N THR A 49 22.31 -4.91 -4.31
CA THR A 49 23.40 -5.17 -3.36
C THR A 49 24.70 -4.44 -3.72
N LEU A 50 25.00 -4.32 -5.01
CA LEU A 50 26.17 -3.57 -5.49
C LEU A 50 25.98 -2.07 -5.28
N VAL A 51 24.75 -1.57 -5.45
CA VAL A 51 24.40 -0.17 -5.16
C VAL A 51 24.64 0.14 -3.68
N TYR A 52 24.18 -0.71 -2.75
CA TYR A 52 24.37 -0.48 -1.30
C TYR A 52 25.83 -0.59 -0.84
N LEU A 53 26.63 -1.49 -1.43
CA LEU A 53 28.06 -1.61 -1.09
C LEU A 53 28.85 -0.40 -1.59
N VAL A 54 28.61 0.02 -2.83
CA VAL A 54 29.18 1.24 -3.40
C VAL A 54 28.72 2.48 -2.61
N GLN A 55 27.46 2.52 -2.16
CA GLN A 55 26.91 3.58 -1.30
C GLN A 55 27.65 3.71 0.03
N LEU A 56 27.88 2.60 0.73
CA LEU A 56 28.55 2.58 2.04
C LEU A 56 30.01 2.97 1.93
N GLU A 57 30.71 2.48 0.91
CA GLU A 57 32.12 2.82 0.68
C GLU A 57 32.31 4.27 0.21
N ILE A 58 31.45 4.79 -0.69
CA ILE A 58 31.51 6.19 -1.12
C ILE A 58 31.24 7.15 0.05
N THR A 59 30.25 6.84 0.89
CA THR A 59 29.94 7.69 2.06
C THR A 59 31.09 7.71 3.06
N ALA A 60 31.79 6.57 3.23
CA ALA A 60 32.96 6.46 4.10
C ALA A 60 34.22 7.14 3.54
N VAL A 61 34.37 7.22 2.21
CA VAL A 61 35.56 7.78 1.54
C VAL A 61 35.43 9.29 1.28
N VAL A 62 34.25 9.75 0.88
CA VAL A 62 34.05 11.13 0.37
C VAL A 62 33.50 12.06 1.46
N GLY A 63 32.84 11.53 2.50
CA GLY A 63 32.18 12.33 3.52
C GLY A 63 30.89 12.98 3.00
N PHE A 64 29.87 13.05 3.86
CA PHE A 64 28.51 13.45 3.47
C PHE A 64 28.43 14.90 2.94
N GLU A 65 29.22 15.81 3.52
CA GLU A 65 29.27 17.23 3.14
C GLU A 65 29.81 17.46 1.72
N GLN A 66 30.75 16.63 1.26
CA GLN A 66 31.36 16.76 -0.06
C GLN A 66 30.42 16.25 -1.17
N LEU A 67 29.61 15.22 -0.89
CA LEU A 67 28.58 14.72 -1.82
C LEU A 67 27.45 15.74 -2.09
N GLU A 68 27.06 16.54 -1.09
CA GLU A 68 26.08 17.61 -1.27
C GLU A 68 26.63 18.75 -2.15
N SER A 69 27.92 19.09 -2.00
CA SER A 69 28.58 20.11 -2.84
C SER A 69 28.70 19.70 -4.31
N GLU A 70 28.72 18.40 -4.60
CA GLU A 70 28.75 17.82 -5.95
C GLU A 70 27.35 17.56 -6.54
N GLY A 71 26.28 17.89 -5.81
CA GLY A 71 24.90 17.78 -6.29
C GLY A 71 24.31 16.36 -6.28
N VAL A 72 24.92 15.43 -5.52
CA VAL A 72 24.40 14.06 -5.34
C VAL A 72 23.51 14.01 -4.11
N TYR A 73 22.20 14.14 -4.33
CA TYR A 73 21.21 14.10 -3.25
C TYR A 73 20.72 12.68 -2.99
N LEU A 74 20.92 12.18 -1.76
CA LEU A 74 20.29 10.95 -1.31
C LEU A 74 18.80 11.21 -1.09
N VAL A 75 17.94 10.55 -1.86
CA VAL A 75 16.49 10.61 -1.63
C VAL A 75 16.17 9.88 -0.33
N GLN A 76 16.03 10.63 0.76
CA GLN A 76 15.56 10.10 2.03
C GLN A 76 14.11 9.64 1.89
N LYS A 77 13.81 8.43 2.40
CA LYS A 77 12.43 7.97 2.45
C LYS A 77 11.63 8.80 3.44
N ARG A 78 10.44 9.22 3.03
CA ARG A 78 9.50 9.96 3.87
C ARG A 78 8.69 8.98 4.72
N VAL A 79 8.75 9.14 6.03
CA VAL A 79 8.15 8.18 6.97
C VAL A 79 7.13 8.84 7.90
N ALA A 80 6.00 8.15 8.11
CA ALA A 80 5.09 8.44 9.21
C ALA A 80 5.34 7.47 10.36
N ILE A 81 5.52 7.99 11.57
CA ILE A 81 5.61 7.18 12.79
C ILE A 81 4.22 7.09 13.40
N TYR A 82 3.79 5.87 13.73
CA TYR A 82 2.50 5.63 14.38
C TYR A 82 2.68 4.79 15.65
N ALA A 83 2.18 5.32 16.77
CA ALA A 83 2.20 4.65 18.07
C ALA A 83 0.78 4.60 18.65
N ARG A 84 0.48 3.53 19.39
CA ARG A 84 -0.84 3.32 19.99
C ARG A 84 -0.72 2.74 21.39
N CYS A 85 -1.50 3.27 22.33
CA CYS A 85 -1.69 2.66 23.64
C CYS A 85 -3.17 2.71 24.08
N SER A 86 -3.55 1.83 25.00
CA SER A 86 -4.93 1.75 25.52
C SER A 86 -5.15 2.55 26.80
N THR A 87 -4.09 2.79 27.57
CA THR A 87 -4.22 3.34 28.92
C THR A 87 -2.96 4.05 29.42
N ASP A 88 -1.76 3.58 29.06
CA ASP A 88 -0.49 4.08 29.63
C ASP A 88 0.26 5.02 28.67
N LYS A 89 0.55 6.24 29.14
CA LYS A 89 1.38 7.21 28.39
C LYS A 89 2.85 6.82 28.35
N GLN A 90 3.36 6.11 29.37
CA GLN A 90 4.76 5.69 29.43
C GLN A 90 5.09 4.67 28.33
N ASP A 91 4.15 3.77 28.00
CA ASP A 91 4.26 2.85 26.87
C ASP A 91 4.39 3.62 25.54
N LEU A 92 3.64 4.71 25.37
CA LEU A 92 3.66 5.49 24.14
C LEU A 92 4.98 6.24 23.95
N ASP A 93 5.52 6.84 25.01
CA ASP A 93 6.83 7.51 24.97
C ASP A 93 7.96 6.53 24.62
N TYR A 94 7.91 5.31 25.18
CA TYR A 94 8.84 4.25 24.85
C TYR A 94 8.77 3.84 23.37
N GLN A 95 7.56 3.62 22.84
CA GLN A 95 7.34 3.31 21.42
C GLN A 95 7.90 4.40 20.51
N LEU A 96 7.60 5.68 20.82
CA LEU A 96 8.06 6.81 20.03
C LEU A 96 9.59 6.93 20.03
N ARG A 97 10.25 6.77 21.18
CA ARG A 97 11.71 6.82 21.28
C ARG A 97 12.34 5.80 20.33
N ILE A 98 11.90 4.55 20.40
CA ILE A 98 12.43 3.46 19.59
C ILE A 98 12.22 3.68 18.10
N LEU A 99 11.03 4.16 17.70
CA LEU A 99 10.73 4.40 16.29
C LEU A 99 11.53 5.58 15.73
N ASN A 100 11.75 6.62 16.53
CA ASN A 100 12.62 7.73 16.14
C ASN A 100 14.09 7.32 16.03
N GLU A 101 14.61 6.53 16.97
CA GLU A 101 15.96 5.98 16.90
C GLU A 101 16.15 5.08 15.68
N TYR A 102 15.13 4.29 15.32
CA TYR A 102 15.13 3.48 14.10
C TYR A 102 15.14 4.35 12.84
N ALA A 103 14.25 5.35 12.75
CA ALA A 103 14.18 6.28 11.62
C ALA A 103 15.49 7.05 11.42
N THR A 104 16.11 7.50 12.52
CA THR A 104 17.41 8.20 12.51
C THR A 104 18.52 7.30 11.98
N ARG A 105 18.64 6.07 12.52
CA ARG A 105 19.64 5.09 12.04
C ARG A 105 19.47 4.72 10.57
N ALA A 106 18.23 4.70 10.09
CA ALA A 106 17.90 4.39 8.71
C ALA A 106 17.95 5.62 7.76
N ASN A 107 18.29 6.81 8.28
CA ASN A 107 18.32 8.07 7.55
C ASN A 107 16.98 8.41 6.85
N TYR A 108 15.86 8.22 7.56
CA TYR A 108 14.52 8.55 7.06
C TYR A 108 14.09 9.94 7.46
N GLN A 109 13.36 10.61 6.56
CA GLN A 109 12.74 11.90 6.83
C GLN A 109 11.38 11.68 7.52
N VAL A 110 11.29 11.98 8.82
CA VAL A 110 10.02 11.88 9.56
C VAL A 110 9.09 13.02 9.15
N VAL A 111 8.02 12.68 8.43
CA VAL A 111 6.99 13.64 7.97
C VAL A 111 5.99 13.95 9.09
N GLY A 112 5.74 12.99 9.98
CA GLY A 112 4.84 13.20 11.10
C GLY A 112 4.83 12.03 12.07
N ILE A 113 4.44 12.35 13.31
CA ILE A 113 4.28 11.41 14.41
C ILE A 113 2.81 11.40 14.82
N TYR A 114 2.22 10.22 14.84
CA TYR A 114 0.80 9.98 15.04
C TYR A 114 0.59 9.09 16.26
N GLN A 115 -0.12 9.61 17.25
CA GLN A 115 -0.25 8.99 18.56
C GLN A 115 -1.72 8.70 18.85
N GLU A 116 -2.09 7.44 18.95
CA GLU A 116 -3.47 7.02 19.13
C GLU A 116 -3.69 6.52 20.56
N TYR A 117 -4.63 7.15 21.28
CA TYR A 117 -5.06 6.72 22.61
C TYR A 117 -6.47 6.14 22.53
N ILE A 118 -6.59 4.82 22.69
CA ILE A 118 -7.89 4.13 22.58
C ILE A 118 -8.34 3.66 23.96
N SER A 119 -9.21 4.45 24.61
CA SER A 119 -9.92 4.02 25.81
C SER A 119 -11.32 3.48 25.43
N GLY A 120 -11.58 2.21 25.72
CA GLY A 120 -12.89 1.58 25.54
C GLY A 120 -13.10 0.87 24.19
N SER A 121 -14.32 0.41 23.93
CA SER A 121 -14.68 -0.46 22.80
C SER A 121 -14.97 0.27 21.48
N LYS A 122 -14.83 1.61 21.44
CA LYS A 122 -15.05 2.39 20.23
C LYS A 122 -13.80 2.35 19.34
N ASP A 123 -14.00 1.84 18.14
CA ASP A 123 -12.95 1.52 17.16
C ASP A 123 -12.59 2.71 16.26
N ASP A 124 -12.77 3.93 16.76
CA ASP A 124 -12.41 5.12 16.00
C ASP A 124 -10.89 5.35 16.12
N ARG A 125 -10.20 5.37 14.97
CA ARG A 125 -8.75 5.54 14.86
C ARG A 125 -8.43 6.74 13.98
N PRO A 126 -8.71 7.95 14.44
CA PRO A 126 -8.54 9.16 13.65
C PRO A 126 -7.09 9.37 13.20
N GLU A 127 -6.10 9.04 14.02
CA GLU A 127 -4.68 9.21 13.67
C GLU A 127 -4.25 8.18 12.61
N ARG A 128 -4.71 6.92 12.73
CA ARG A 128 -4.48 5.92 11.68
C ARG A 128 -5.09 6.38 10.34
N ALA A 129 -6.29 6.96 10.38
CA ALA A 129 -6.94 7.48 9.18
C ALA A 129 -6.17 8.65 8.55
N LYS A 130 -5.56 9.53 9.36
CA LYS A 130 -4.67 10.60 8.86
C LYS A 130 -3.44 10.02 8.16
N VAL A 131 -2.77 9.03 8.76
CA VAL A 131 -1.62 8.35 8.13
C VAL A 131 -2.00 7.72 6.79
N LEU A 132 -3.15 7.04 6.73
CA LEU A 132 -3.66 6.47 5.47
C LEU A 132 -3.95 7.55 4.41
N LYS A 133 -4.44 8.73 4.81
CA LYS A 133 -4.62 9.87 3.89
C LYS A 133 -3.28 10.41 3.36
N LEU A 134 -2.22 10.44 4.16
CA LEU A 134 -0.87 10.80 3.69
C LEU A 134 -0.35 9.78 2.67
N ALA A 135 -0.56 8.50 2.93
CA ALA A 135 -0.22 7.42 1.99
C ALA A 135 -1.02 7.57 0.68
N GLN A 136 -2.32 7.91 0.77
CA GLN A 136 -3.16 8.22 -0.39
C GLN A 136 -2.63 9.39 -1.20
N ALA A 137 -2.18 10.45 -0.53
CA ALA A 137 -1.61 11.64 -1.15
C ALA A 137 -0.15 11.47 -1.60
N ARG A 138 0.45 10.28 -1.46
CA ARG A 138 1.87 9.98 -1.76
C ARG A 138 2.85 10.94 -1.05
N GLN A 139 2.49 11.36 0.16
CA GLN A 139 3.32 12.23 0.99
C GLN A 139 4.31 11.44 1.86
N ILE A 140 4.12 10.13 1.94
CA ILE A 140 4.99 9.20 2.67
C ILE A 140 5.26 7.98 1.80
N ASP A 141 6.41 7.36 2.02
CA ASP A 141 6.88 6.13 1.37
C ASP A 141 6.84 4.94 2.35
N LEU A 142 6.80 5.23 3.66
CA LEU A 142 6.87 4.24 4.72
C LEU A 142 6.01 4.64 5.93
N ILE A 143 5.45 3.62 6.60
CA ILE A 143 4.83 3.73 7.92
C ILE A 143 5.65 2.88 8.90
N LEU A 144 6.04 3.48 10.02
CA LEU A 144 6.76 2.81 11.10
C LEU A 144 5.85 2.60 12.32
N VAL A 145 5.84 1.37 12.81
CA VAL A 145 5.17 0.96 14.04
C VAL A 145 6.10 0.05 14.85
N THR A 146 5.88 -0.06 16.16
CA THR A 146 6.66 -1.01 16.98
C THR A 146 6.28 -2.45 16.64
N GLU A 147 4.98 -2.73 16.60
CA GLU A 147 4.41 -4.05 16.29
C GLU A 147 3.18 -3.92 15.39
N LEU A 148 2.88 -4.94 14.58
CA LEU A 148 1.67 -4.95 13.74
C LEU A 148 0.35 -4.86 14.53
N SER A 149 0.34 -5.32 15.78
CA SER A 149 -0.80 -5.21 16.72
C SER A 149 -1.12 -3.77 17.10
N ARG A 150 -0.15 -2.85 16.97
CA ARG A 150 -0.37 -1.42 17.18
C ARG A 150 -1.11 -0.82 15.99
N TRP A 151 -0.83 -1.30 14.78
CA TRP A 151 -1.49 -0.86 13.55
C TRP A 151 -2.89 -1.44 13.34
N GLY A 152 -2.99 -2.77 13.26
CA GLY A 152 -4.22 -3.50 12.89
C GLY A 152 -4.89 -4.18 14.07
N ARG A 153 -6.22 -4.37 14.00
CA ARG A 153 -6.99 -5.07 15.05
C ARG A 153 -7.09 -6.57 14.85
N SER A 154 -6.94 -7.03 13.62
CA SER A 154 -7.04 -8.43 13.23
C SER A 154 -6.14 -8.70 12.03
N THR A 155 -5.86 -9.97 11.75
CA THR A 155 -5.14 -10.39 10.55
C THR A 155 -5.84 -9.92 9.28
N THR A 156 -7.17 -9.95 9.24
CA THR A 156 -7.98 -9.46 8.12
C THR A 156 -7.79 -7.96 7.88
N ASP A 157 -7.78 -7.16 8.94
CA ASP A 157 -7.52 -5.71 8.88
C ASP A 157 -6.09 -5.41 8.39
N LEU A 158 -5.11 -6.18 8.86
CA LEU A 158 -3.72 -6.08 8.41
C LEU A 158 -3.57 -6.42 6.92
N ILE A 159 -4.18 -7.50 6.45
CA ILE A 159 -4.13 -7.90 5.03
C ILE A 159 -4.80 -6.84 4.15
N ALA A 160 -5.98 -6.35 4.54
CA ALA A 160 -6.68 -5.29 3.81
C ALA A 160 -5.83 -4.01 3.72
N THR A 161 -5.20 -3.62 4.83
CA THR A 161 -4.30 -2.45 4.83
C THR A 161 -3.07 -2.69 3.97
N ALA A 162 -2.46 -3.87 4.03
CA ALA A 162 -1.29 -4.20 3.22
C ALA A 162 -1.62 -4.13 1.72
N GLN A 163 -2.81 -4.60 1.29
CA GLN A 163 -3.28 -4.48 -0.09
C GLN A 163 -3.47 -3.02 -0.50
N GLU A 164 -4.07 -2.21 0.37
CA GLU A 164 -4.27 -0.79 0.14
C GLU A 164 -2.92 -0.05 -0.02
N LEU A 165 -1.98 -0.29 0.89
CA LEU A 165 -0.65 0.34 0.88
C LEU A 165 0.21 -0.11 -0.30
N ARG A 166 0.11 -1.39 -0.70
CA ARG A 166 0.77 -1.96 -1.89
C ARG A 166 0.41 -1.18 -3.15
N SER A 167 -0.87 -0.85 -3.35
CA SER A 167 -1.33 -0.09 -4.52
C SER A 167 -0.71 1.31 -4.63
N ARG A 168 -0.14 1.82 -3.54
CA ARG A 168 0.44 3.16 -3.43
C ARG A 168 1.95 3.14 -3.24
N ASN A 169 2.56 1.96 -3.29
CA ASN A 169 3.99 1.75 -3.02
C ASN A 169 4.44 2.31 -1.65
N VAL A 170 3.58 2.21 -0.64
CA VAL A 170 3.90 2.62 0.74
C VAL A 170 4.15 1.38 1.57
N SER A 171 5.30 1.27 2.23
CA SER A 171 5.62 0.10 3.06
C SER A 171 5.08 0.26 4.49
N LEU A 172 4.82 -0.85 5.17
CA LEU A 172 4.49 -0.88 6.60
C LEU A 172 5.53 -1.75 7.32
N ILE A 173 6.41 -1.12 8.09
CA ILE A 173 7.48 -1.78 8.82
C ILE A 173 7.16 -1.77 10.31
N ALA A 174 7.08 -2.97 10.88
CA ALA A 174 7.12 -3.17 12.32
C ALA A 174 8.57 -3.36 12.77
N GLN A 175 8.97 -2.68 13.85
CA GLN A 175 10.29 -2.85 14.43
C GLN A 175 10.47 -4.27 15.01
N SER A 176 9.41 -4.88 15.52
CA SER A 176 9.37 -6.28 15.94
C SER A 176 8.54 -7.13 14.97
N GLY A 177 9.08 -8.32 14.65
CA GLY A 177 8.36 -9.35 13.89
C GLY A 177 8.25 -9.09 12.38
N LEU A 178 7.08 -9.38 11.82
CA LEU A 178 6.81 -9.40 10.38
C LEU A 178 6.69 -7.98 9.81
N GLN A 179 7.29 -7.77 8.64
CA GLN A 179 7.32 -6.48 7.95
C GLN A 179 6.69 -6.59 6.56
N PHE A 180 5.83 -5.63 6.21
CA PHE A 180 5.34 -5.43 4.85
C PHE A 180 6.19 -4.38 4.14
N ASP A 181 7.46 -4.72 3.98
CA ASP A 181 8.38 -3.92 3.19
C ASP A 181 8.25 -4.29 1.71
N PHE A 182 7.65 -3.38 0.93
CA PHE A 182 7.45 -3.59 -0.49
C PHE A 182 8.69 -3.29 -1.33
N ASP A 183 9.79 -2.85 -0.72
CA ASP A 183 11.08 -2.66 -1.41
C ASP A 183 12.01 -3.85 -1.27
N SER A 184 11.78 -4.77 -0.32
CA SER A 184 12.54 -6.00 -0.15
C SER A 184 11.86 -7.21 -0.83
N PRO A 185 12.66 -8.14 -1.40
CA PRO A 185 12.13 -9.41 -1.91
C PRO A 185 11.36 -10.21 -0.85
N GLN A 186 11.82 -10.18 0.40
CA GLN A 186 11.22 -10.91 1.52
C GLN A 186 9.83 -10.37 1.85
N GLY A 187 9.67 -9.05 1.97
CA GLY A 187 8.36 -8.44 2.23
C GLY A 187 7.39 -8.61 1.06
N LYS A 188 7.88 -8.57 -0.20
CA LYS A 188 7.08 -8.90 -1.39
C LYS A 188 6.59 -10.35 -1.39
N LEU A 189 7.45 -11.31 -1.01
CA LEU A 189 7.08 -12.73 -0.90
C LEU A 189 6.01 -12.93 0.17
N LEU A 190 6.23 -12.39 1.37
CA LEU A 190 5.29 -12.48 2.48
C LEU A 190 3.92 -11.91 2.09
N TYR A 191 3.90 -10.74 1.47
CA TYR A 191 2.66 -10.16 0.95
C TYR A 191 1.97 -11.08 -0.05
N THR A 192 2.71 -11.66 -0.99
CA THR A 192 2.14 -12.55 -2.02
C THR A 192 1.51 -13.79 -1.41
N LEU A 193 2.16 -14.39 -0.41
CA LEU A 193 1.61 -15.53 0.32
C LEU A 193 0.30 -15.16 1.05
N LEU A 194 0.29 -14.03 1.78
CA LEU A 194 -0.91 -13.57 2.48
C LEU A 194 -2.05 -13.20 1.54
N ALA A 195 -1.74 -12.58 0.41
CA ALA A 195 -2.73 -12.29 -0.63
C ALA A 195 -3.31 -13.58 -1.22
N GLY A 196 -2.48 -14.60 -1.47
CA GLY A 196 -2.93 -15.92 -1.91
C GLY A 196 -3.85 -16.60 -0.90
N PHE A 197 -3.52 -16.55 0.40
CA PHE A 197 -4.41 -17.07 1.45
C PHE A 197 -5.75 -16.34 1.51
N ALA A 198 -5.75 -15.01 1.36
CA ALA A 198 -6.98 -14.23 1.37
C ALA A 198 -7.88 -14.51 0.15
N GLU A 199 -7.29 -14.79 -1.00
CA GLU A 199 -8.02 -15.22 -2.20
C GLU A 199 -8.59 -16.64 -2.03
N PHE A 200 -7.77 -17.57 -1.53
CA PHE A 200 -8.19 -18.93 -1.21
C PHE A 200 -9.38 -18.98 -0.25
N GLU A 201 -9.35 -18.22 0.85
CA GLU A 201 -10.46 -18.13 1.80
C GLU A 201 -11.74 -17.61 1.14
N ARG A 202 -11.61 -16.59 0.29
CA ARG A 202 -12.75 -16.01 -0.45
C ARG A 202 -13.38 -17.03 -1.39
N ASP A 203 -12.57 -17.85 -2.06
CA ASP A 203 -13.06 -18.87 -2.97
C ASP A 203 -13.73 -20.02 -2.22
N LEU A 204 -13.21 -20.45 -1.08
CA LEU A 204 -13.89 -21.42 -0.20
C LEU A 204 -15.27 -20.91 0.27
N ILE A 205 -15.38 -19.63 0.62
CA ILE A 205 -16.67 -19.02 0.99
C ILE A 205 -17.63 -19.06 -0.20
N ARG A 206 -17.19 -18.68 -1.39
CA ARG A 206 -18.02 -18.72 -2.62
C ARG A 206 -18.48 -20.14 -2.94
N GLU A 207 -17.60 -21.12 -2.80
CA GLU A 207 -17.90 -22.52 -3.01
C GLU A 207 -18.97 -23.01 -2.03
N ARG A 208 -18.81 -22.72 -0.73
CA ARG A 208 -19.79 -23.05 0.31
C ARG A 208 -21.15 -22.41 0.05
N VAL A 209 -21.17 -21.14 -0.39
CA VAL A 209 -22.43 -20.45 -0.76
C VAL A 209 -23.07 -21.13 -1.97
N LYS A 210 -22.32 -21.43 -3.03
CA LYS A 210 -22.84 -22.13 -4.21
C LYS A 210 -23.40 -23.51 -3.85
N ALA A 211 -22.68 -24.29 -3.05
CA ALA A 211 -23.14 -25.59 -2.56
C ALA A 211 -24.45 -25.46 -1.76
N GLY A 212 -24.53 -24.49 -0.86
CA GLY A 212 -25.74 -24.18 -0.10
C GLY A 212 -26.93 -23.78 -0.99
N LEU A 213 -26.69 -22.96 -2.02
CA LEU A 213 -27.73 -22.58 -2.99
C LEU A 213 -28.20 -23.78 -3.82
N THR A 214 -27.28 -24.64 -4.27
CA THR A 214 -27.63 -25.86 -5.00
C THR A 214 -28.47 -26.81 -4.14
N ALA A 215 -28.09 -27.00 -2.87
CA ALA A 215 -28.86 -27.80 -1.92
C ALA A 215 -30.24 -27.20 -1.59
N ALA A 216 -30.34 -25.86 -1.51
CA ALA A 216 -31.62 -25.19 -1.36
C ALA A 216 -32.52 -25.37 -2.60
N LYS A 217 -31.95 -25.26 -3.81
CA LYS A 217 -32.68 -25.54 -5.06
C LYS A 217 -33.19 -26.98 -5.12
N SER A 218 -32.36 -27.96 -4.76
CA SER A 218 -32.75 -29.38 -4.80
C SER A 218 -33.86 -29.69 -3.79
N ARG A 219 -33.91 -28.98 -2.66
CA ARG A 219 -35.04 -29.02 -1.70
C ARG A 219 -36.28 -28.23 -2.16
N GLY A 220 -36.30 -27.72 -3.38
CA GLY A 220 -37.43 -26.96 -3.94
C GLY A 220 -37.56 -25.53 -3.39
N GLN A 221 -36.56 -25.03 -2.67
CA GLN A 221 -36.60 -23.67 -2.12
C GLN A 221 -36.44 -22.64 -3.27
N LYS A 222 -37.44 -21.79 -3.46
CA LYS A 222 -37.36 -20.67 -4.42
C LYS A 222 -36.29 -19.68 -3.95
N LEU A 223 -35.20 -19.62 -4.70
CA LEU A 223 -34.11 -18.66 -4.49
C LEU A 223 -34.41 -17.32 -5.18
N GLY A 224 -33.81 -16.26 -4.65
CA GLY A 224 -34.00 -14.91 -5.16
C GLY A 224 -35.22 -14.21 -4.56
N ARG A 225 -35.59 -13.07 -5.13
CA ARG A 225 -36.70 -12.25 -4.67
C ARG A 225 -38.02 -13.01 -4.88
N GLN A 226 -38.80 -13.19 -3.81
CA GLN A 226 -40.10 -13.85 -3.93
C GLN A 226 -41.04 -13.02 -4.83
N PRO A 227 -41.81 -13.67 -5.72
CA PRO A 227 -42.93 -13.02 -6.41
C PRO A 227 -43.88 -12.44 -5.38
N GLY A 228 -44.24 -11.16 -5.48
CA GLY A 228 -45.04 -10.44 -4.48
C GLY A 228 -44.23 -9.68 -3.42
N GLN A 229 -42.92 -9.90 -3.29
CA GLN A 229 -42.07 -8.97 -2.52
C GLN A 229 -41.71 -7.73 -3.34
N SER A 230 -42.72 -7.06 -3.88
CA SER A 230 -42.61 -5.63 -4.17
C SER A 230 -42.19 -4.92 -2.88
N PRO A 231 -41.24 -3.95 -2.86
CA PRO A 231 -41.21 -3.03 -1.71
C PRO A 231 -42.65 -2.56 -1.54
N LYS A 232 -43.22 -2.59 -0.33
CA LYS A 232 -44.66 -2.26 -0.04
C LYS A 232 -45.17 -1.03 -0.81
N ARG A 233 -44.25 -0.13 -1.16
CA ARG A 233 -44.40 0.98 -2.09
C ARG A 233 -44.99 0.61 -3.46
N ILE A 234 -44.56 -0.44 -4.16
CA ILE A 234 -45.05 -0.79 -5.50
C ILE A 234 -46.49 -1.33 -5.44
N GLU A 235 -46.82 -2.24 -4.51
CA GLU A 235 -48.21 -2.73 -4.35
C GLU A 235 -49.19 -1.59 -4.09
N ARG A 236 -48.82 -0.62 -3.24
CA ARG A 236 -49.62 0.59 -2.98
C ARG A 236 -49.78 1.53 -4.17
N ILE A 237 -48.94 1.39 -5.19
CA ILE A 237 -48.88 2.29 -6.34
C ILE A 237 -49.48 1.64 -7.60
N GLU A 238 -49.69 0.32 -7.61
CA GLU A 238 -50.26 -0.41 -8.74
C GLU A 238 -51.63 0.12 -9.17
N ASP A 239 -52.53 0.38 -8.22
CA ASP A 239 -53.86 0.93 -8.52
C ASP A 239 -53.79 2.33 -9.13
N LYS A 240 -52.88 3.18 -8.62
CA LYS A 240 -52.64 4.53 -9.18
C LYS A 240 -52.02 4.48 -10.57
N VAL A 241 -51.12 3.52 -10.82
CA VAL A 241 -50.55 3.31 -12.16
C VAL A 241 -51.64 2.93 -13.15
N LYS A 242 -52.56 2.04 -12.77
CA LYS A 242 -53.70 1.63 -13.62
C LYS A 242 -54.64 2.79 -13.88
N GLN A 243 -54.99 3.56 -12.84
CA GLN A 243 -55.84 4.74 -12.96
C GLN A 243 -55.24 5.80 -13.89
N PHE A 244 -53.98 6.17 -13.71
CA PHE A 244 -53.36 7.16 -14.59
C PHE A 244 -53.18 6.67 -16.02
N ALA A 245 -53.02 5.36 -16.22
CA ALA A 245 -53.02 4.77 -17.56
C ALA A 245 -54.41 4.84 -18.21
N SER A 246 -55.51 4.58 -17.48
CA SER A 246 -56.88 4.76 -17.99
C SER A 246 -57.21 6.22 -18.27
N ASP A 247 -56.63 7.15 -17.50
CA ASP A 247 -56.75 8.60 -17.71
C ASP A 247 -55.91 9.11 -18.92
N GLY A 248 -55.31 8.21 -19.69
CA GLY A 248 -54.54 8.52 -20.89
C GLY A 248 -53.17 9.16 -20.62
N LYS A 249 -52.66 9.10 -19.38
CA LYS A 249 -51.35 9.67 -19.06
C LYS A 249 -50.23 8.82 -19.66
N SER A 250 -49.22 9.48 -20.22
CA SER A 250 -48.06 8.78 -20.79
C SER A 250 -47.24 8.07 -19.71
N TYR A 251 -46.61 6.94 -20.07
CA TYR A 251 -45.78 6.16 -19.13
C TYR A 251 -44.65 6.98 -18.51
N ARG A 252 -44.14 7.98 -19.23
CA ARG A 252 -43.10 8.90 -18.74
C ARG A 252 -43.64 9.83 -17.65
N TRP A 253 -44.88 10.29 -17.80
CA TRP A 253 -45.54 11.12 -16.80
C TRP A 253 -45.80 10.31 -15.52
N ILE A 254 -46.39 9.12 -15.65
CA ILE A 254 -46.69 8.21 -14.53
C ILE A 254 -45.42 7.86 -13.73
N ALA A 255 -44.33 7.57 -14.42
CA ALA A 255 -43.03 7.28 -13.80
C ALA A 255 -42.49 8.45 -12.97
N LYS A 256 -42.65 9.69 -13.47
CA LYS A 256 -42.21 10.90 -12.78
C LYS A 256 -43.08 11.19 -11.56
N GLU A 257 -44.39 11.09 -11.72
CA GLU A 257 -45.38 11.37 -10.67
C GLU A 257 -45.26 10.42 -9.49
N LEU A 258 -45.12 9.12 -9.77
CA LEU A 258 -45.04 8.09 -8.74
C LEU A 258 -43.59 7.80 -8.30
N GLN A 259 -42.62 8.54 -8.85
CA GLN A 259 -41.17 8.37 -8.62
C GLN A 259 -40.75 6.90 -8.72
N ILE A 260 -41.08 6.27 -9.84
CA ILE A 260 -40.71 4.89 -10.19
C ILE A 260 -40.11 4.85 -11.59
N SER A 261 -39.37 3.79 -11.91
CA SER A 261 -38.81 3.65 -13.26
C SER A 261 -39.91 3.42 -14.30
N LYS A 262 -39.71 3.94 -15.52
CA LYS A 262 -40.59 3.65 -16.67
C LYS A 262 -40.72 2.14 -16.93
N THR A 263 -39.67 1.37 -16.66
CA THR A 263 -39.67 -0.10 -16.74
C THR A 263 -40.61 -0.74 -15.72
N THR A 264 -40.76 -0.15 -14.54
CA THR A 264 -41.69 -0.62 -13.51
C THR A 264 -43.14 -0.34 -13.92
N VAL A 265 -43.43 0.86 -14.46
CA VAL A 265 -44.75 1.21 -15.01
C VAL A 265 -45.15 0.23 -16.12
N ALA A 266 -44.26 0.01 -17.09
CA ALA A 266 -44.51 -0.91 -18.20
C ALA A 266 -44.70 -2.36 -17.71
N ARG A 267 -43.94 -2.81 -16.70
CA ARG A 267 -44.09 -4.15 -16.11
C ARG A 267 -45.45 -4.34 -15.44
N ILE A 268 -45.92 -3.35 -14.68
CA ILE A 268 -47.22 -3.39 -14.00
C ILE A 268 -48.35 -3.50 -15.04
N LEU A 269 -48.31 -2.67 -16.09
CA LEU A 269 -49.34 -2.66 -17.14
C LEU A 269 -49.28 -3.90 -18.07
N LYS A 270 -48.13 -4.59 -18.16
CA LYS A 270 -47.95 -5.81 -18.96
C LYS A 270 -48.39 -7.09 -18.23
N THR A 271 -48.62 -7.02 -16.92
CA THR A 271 -49.05 -8.17 -16.11
C THR A 271 -50.59 -8.34 -16.12
N ILE A 272 -51.28 -7.51 -16.92
CA ILE A 272 -52.71 -7.59 -17.28
C ILE A 272 -52.79 -8.29 -18.63
#